data_AF-A0A9N9E9A3-F1
#
_entry.id   AF-A0A9N9E9A3-F1
#
_cell.length_a   1.000
_cell.length_b   1.000
_cell.length_c   1.000
_cell.angle_alpha   90.00
_cell.angle_beta   90.00
_cell.angle_gamma   90.00
#
_symmetry.space_group_name_H-M   'P 1'
#
loop_
_entity.id
_entity.type
_entity.pdbx_description
1 polymer ?
#
loop_
_entity_poly.entity_id
_entity_poly.type
_entity_poly.pdbx_seq_one_letter_code
_entity_poly.pdbx_strand_id
1 'polypeptide(L)'
;MTDYLFEKSLISDEVQNALPLNYAIRPLAKEDYDKGVLDCLGQLSIIEEISETKFSEHFAAMKKSGQYYIVVIEDKDSNRVVGLGTLLVELKFLRGCSKAGHIEDIVVDDSYRGKKFGLM
;
A
#
# COMPACT_ATOMS: atom_id res chain seq x y z
N MET A 1 -2.99 18.85 -1.02
CA MET A 1 -1.82 17.97 -0.86
C MET A 1 -2.37 16.61 -0.50
N THR A 2 -1.97 15.55 -1.21
CA THR A 2 -2.52 14.18 -1.02
C THR A 2 -2.25 13.70 0.39
N ASP A 3 -3.26 13.11 1.04
CA ASP A 3 -3.13 12.59 2.40
C ASP A 3 -2.56 11.16 2.36
N TYR A 4 -1.23 11.04 2.41
CA TYR A 4 -0.53 9.76 2.41
C TYR A 4 -0.45 9.13 3.80
N LEU A 5 -0.49 7.79 3.85
CA LEU A 5 -0.39 7.01 5.09
C LEU A 5 0.92 7.26 5.84
N PHE A 6 2.01 7.45 5.10
CA PHE A 6 3.34 7.79 5.62
C PHE A 6 4.10 8.70 4.64
N GLU A 7 5.26 9.19 5.06
CA GLU A 7 6.10 10.09 4.28
C GLU A 7 6.57 9.44 2.97
N LYS A 8 6.24 10.06 1.82
CA LYS A 8 6.57 9.54 0.50
C LYS A 8 8.08 9.37 0.27
N SER A 9 8.91 10.17 0.95
CA SER A 9 10.37 10.10 0.86
C SER A 9 10.98 8.78 1.38
N LEU A 10 10.18 7.94 2.06
CA LEU A 10 10.61 6.60 2.48
C LEU A 10 10.56 5.57 1.35
N ILE A 11 9.92 5.89 0.21
CA ILE A 11 9.94 5.05 -0.98
C ILE A 11 11.26 5.27 -1.72
N SER A 12 11.93 4.17 -2.08
CA SER A 12 13.20 4.23 -2.81
C SER A 12 13.03 4.78 -4.23
N ASP A 13 13.82 5.80 -4.57
CA ASP A 13 13.90 6.33 -5.94
C ASP A 13 14.36 5.25 -6.93
N GLU A 14 15.21 4.32 -6.51
CA GLU A 14 15.65 3.20 -7.35
C GLU A 14 14.47 2.32 -7.75
N VAL A 15 13.60 1.98 -6.78
CA VAL A 15 12.40 1.16 -7.03
C VAL A 15 11.40 1.91 -7.90
N GLN A 16 11.20 3.21 -7.66
CA GLN A 16 10.35 4.03 -8.52
C GLN A 16 10.89 4.13 -9.96
N ASN A 17 12.22 4.23 -10.13
CA ASN A 17 12.85 4.30 -11.45
C ASN A 17 12.87 2.95 -12.20
N ALA A 18 12.71 1.83 -11.48
CA ALA A 18 12.58 0.50 -12.09
C ALA A 18 11.19 0.26 -12.71
N LEU A 19 10.18 1.04 -12.32
CA LEU A 19 8.84 0.97 -12.87
C LEU A 19 8.75 1.68 -14.24
N PRO A 20 7.90 1.19 -15.16
CA PRO A 20 7.60 1.93 -16.38
C PRO A 20 6.99 3.31 -16.05
N LEU A 21 7.24 4.30 -16.91
CA LEU A 21 6.91 5.71 -16.66
C LEU A 21 5.44 5.99 -16.35
N ASN A 22 4.51 5.15 -16.79
CA ASN A 22 3.08 5.32 -16.53
C ASN A 22 2.63 4.75 -15.17
N TYR A 23 3.52 4.13 -14.40
CA TYR A 23 3.25 3.63 -13.06
C TYR A 23 3.90 4.51 -11.98
N ALA A 24 3.29 4.53 -10.80
CA ALA A 24 3.84 5.19 -9.63
C ALA A 24 3.79 4.25 -8.42
N ILE A 25 4.91 4.06 -7.74
CA ILE A 25 4.95 3.41 -6.43
C ILE A 25 4.94 4.49 -5.36
N ARG A 26 4.00 4.39 -4.42
CA ARG A 26 3.78 5.43 -3.43
C ARG A 26 3.09 4.86 -2.18
N PRO A 27 3.07 5.62 -1.07
CA PRO A 27 2.22 5.26 0.05
C PRO A 27 0.75 5.20 -0.36
N LEU A 28 -0.02 4.35 0.32
CA LEU A 28 -1.47 4.40 0.30
C LEU A 28 -1.93 5.83 0.63
N ALA A 29 -2.87 6.34 -0.14
CA ALA A 29 -3.53 7.62 0.07
C ALA A 29 -4.96 7.41 0.53
N LYS A 30 -5.51 8.37 1.28
CA LYS A 30 -6.92 8.32 1.70
C LYS A 30 -7.88 8.22 0.51
N GLU A 31 -7.55 8.90 -0.59
CA GLU A 31 -8.34 8.92 -1.83
C GLU A 31 -8.25 7.61 -2.63
N ASP A 32 -7.41 6.65 -2.24
CA ASP A 32 -7.31 5.36 -2.93
C ASP A 32 -8.54 4.46 -2.75
N TYR A 33 -9.43 4.82 -1.82
CA TYR A 33 -10.78 4.25 -1.74
C TYR A 33 -11.48 4.31 -3.11
N ASP A 34 -11.46 5.48 -3.76
CA ASP A 34 -12.07 5.70 -5.07
C ASP A 34 -11.22 5.17 -6.23
N LYS A 35 -9.95 4.83 -5.97
CA LYS A 35 -9.03 4.28 -6.98
C LYS A 35 -9.01 2.75 -7.00
N GLY A 36 -9.90 2.09 -6.27
CA GLY A 36 -10.08 0.64 -6.32
C GLY A 36 -9.08 -0.16 -5.50
N VAL A 37 -8.50 0.41 -4.44
CA VAL A 37 -7.60 -0.35 -3.54
C VAL A 37 -8.29 -1.57 -2.94
N LEU A 38 -9.57 -1.46 -2.59
CA LEU A 38 -10.36 -2.57 -2.06
C LEU A 38 -10.63 -3.64 -3.13
N ASP A 39 -10.87 -3.23 -4.38
CA ASP A 39 -11.03 -4.18 -5.49
C ASP A 39 -9.75 -5.00 -5.69
N CYS A 40 -8.58 -4.35 -5.62
CA CYS A 40 -7.29 -5.00 -5.75
C CYS A 40 -7.02 -5.97 -4.57
N LEU A 41 -7.27 -5.53 -3.32
CA LEU A 41 -7.16 -6.40 -2.14
C LEU A 41 -8.13 -7.60 -2.21
N GLY A 42 -9.33 -7.41 -2.80
CA GLY A 42 -10.35 -8.45 -2.93
C GLY A 42 -9.93 -9.62 -3.81
N GLN A 43 -8.89 -9.45 -4.63
CA GLN A 43 -8.28 -10.54 -5.39
C GLN A 43 -7.35 -11.44 -4.56
N LEU A 44 -6.93 -10.97 -3.38
CA LEU A 44 -6.12 -11.75 -2.44
C LEU A 44 -6.98 -12.62 -1.52
N SER A 45 -8.04 -12.03 -0.95
CA SER A 45 -8.93 -12.68 0.00
C SER A 45 -10.29 -11.98 0.07
N ILE A 46 -11.20 -12.52 0.89
CA ILE A 46 -12.56 -12.02 1.06
C ILE A 46 -12.52 -10.63 1.74
N ILE A 47 -13.20 -9.67 1.12
CA ILE A 47 -13.46 -8.35 1.69
C ILE A 47 -14.97 -8.18 1.82
N GLU A 48 -15.40 -7.77 3.02
CA GLU A 48 -16.78 -7.35 3.25
C GLU A 48 -17.02 -5.95 2.69
N GLU A 49 -18.27 -5.52 2.62
CA GLU A 49 -18.60 -4.16 2.21
C GLU A 49 -18.05 -3.13 3.21
N ILE A 50 -17.03 -2.37 2.79
CA ILE A 50 -16.41 -1.30 3.56
C ILE A 50 -16.88 0.02 2.98
N SER A 51 -17.57 0.84 3.79
CA SER A 51 -17.93 2.20 3.40
C SER A 51 -16.73 3.15 3.44
N GLU A 52 -16.80 4.25 2.68
CA GLU A 52 -15.77 5.30 2.66
C GLU A 52 -15.45 5.83 4.06
N THR A 53 -16.47 5.99 4.91
CA THR A 53 -16.30 6.42 6.30
C THR A 53 -15.46 5.42 7.10
N LYS A 54 -15.78 4.12 7.01
CA LYS A 54 -15.02 3.07 7.69
C LYS A 54 -13.58 3.01 7.18
N PHE A 55 -13.38 3.09 5.87
CA PHE A 55 -12.05 3.13 5.27
C PHE A 55 -11.25 4.34 5.80
N SER A 56 -11.87 5.53 5.80
CA SER A 56 -11.25 6.78 6.26
C SER A 56 -10.86 6.73 7.74
N GLU A 57 -11.74 6.21 8.60
CA GLU A 57 -11.46 6.04 10.03
C GLU A 57 -10.32 5.04 10.26
N HIS A 58 -10.33 3.93 9.53
CA HIS A 58 -9.28 2.91 9.63
C HIS A 58 -7.93 3.42 9.13
N PHE A 59 -7.91 4.14 8.00
CA PHE A 59 -6.75 4.82 7.48
C PHE A 59 -6.15 5.80 8.50
N ALA A 60 -7.00 6.62 9.14
CA ALA A 60 -6.56 7.56 10.16
C ALA A 60 -5.97 6.85 11.40
N ALA A 61 -6.56 5.73 11.82
CA ALA A 61 -6.04 4.92 12.92
C ALA A 61 -4.67 4.31 12.58
N MET A 62 -4.51 3.73 11.39
CA MET A 62 -3.22 3.22 10.89
C MET A 62 -2.17 4.32 10.84
N LYS A 63 -2.50 5.48 10.26
CA LYS A 63 -1.60 6.63 10.18
C LYS A 63 -1.16 7.12 11.56
N LYS A 64 -2.09 7.23 12.50
CA LYS A 64 -1.80 7.65 13.88
C LYS A 64 -0.90 6.68 14.63
N SER A 65 -1.00 5.38 14.33
CA SER A 65 -0.17 4.36 14.95
C SER A 65 1.32 4.56 14.57
N GLY A 66 1.60 4.82 13.29
CA GLY A 66 2.95 4.96 12.75
C GLY A 66 3.69 3.62 12.52
N GLN A 67 2.99 2.48 12.61
CA GLN A 67 3.57 1.14 12.38
C GLN A 67 3.20 0.53 11.03
N TYR A 68 2.25 1.10 10.28
CA TYR A 68 1.79 0.56 9.00
C TYR A 68 2.41 1.31 7.82
N TYR A 69 3.02 0.56 6.91
CA TYR A 69 3.59 1.06 5.67
C TYR A 69 2.94 0.31 4.52
N ILE A 70 1.77 0.77 4.11
CA ILE A 70 1.05 0.23 2.95
C ILE A 70 1.54 0.95 1.71
N VAL A 71 2.17 0.21 0.82
CA VAL A 71 2.69 0.69 -0.46
C VAL A 71 1.74 0.25 -1.55
N VAL A 72 1.43 1.14 -2.48
CA VAL A 72 0.60 0.86 -3.65
C VAL A 72 1.36 1.15 -4.94
N ILE A 73 1.00 0.43 -6.00
CA ILE A 73 1.34 0.75 -7.38
C ILE A 73 0.08 1.30 -8.03
N GLU A 74 0.17 2.53 -8.52
CA GLU A 74 -0.88 3.19 -9.29
C GLU A 74 -0.53 3.16 -10.77
N ASP A 75 -1.48 2.74 -11.60
CA ASP A 75 -1.47 3.00 -13.04
C ASP A 75 -2.04 4.40 -13.29
N LYS A 76 -1.21 5.32 -13.79
CA LYS A 76 -1.57 6.73 -13.97
C LYS A 76 -2.48 6.97 -15.17
N ASP A 77 -2.52 6.06 -16.14
CA ASP A 77 -3.37 6.17 -17.32
C ASP A 77 -4.82 5.85 -16.94
N SER A 78 -5.02 4.86 -16.06
CA SER A 78 -6.34 4.48 -15.56
C SER A 78 -6.72 5.14 -14.22
N ASN A 79 -5.76 5.79 -13.54
CA ASN A 79 -5.93 6.36 -12.19
C ASN A 79 -6.45 5.33 -11.17
N ARG A 80 -5.92 4.10 -11.25
CA ARG A 80 -6.32 2.95 -10.43
C ARG A 80 -5.14 2.38 -9.67
N VAL A 81 -5.39 1.87 -8.47
CA VAL A 81 -4.45 1.01 -7.75
C VAL A 81 -4.46 -0.37 -8.40
N VAL A 82 -3.29 -0.86 -8.80
CA VAL A 82 -3.11 -2.13 -9.54
C VAL A 82 -2.21 -3.12 -8.81
N GLY A 83 -1.71 -2.74 -7.63
CA GLY A 83 -0.99 -3.62 -6.74
C GLY A 83 -0.73 -2.94 -5.41
N LEU A 84 -0.52 -3.71 -4.37
CA LEU A 84 -0.19 -3.21 -3.05
C LEU A 84 0.54 -4.26 -2.21
N GLY A 85 1.15 -3.79 -1.14
CA GLY A 85 1.73 -4.62 -0.10
C GLY A 85 1.89 -3.85 1.20
N THR A 86 1.89 -4.57 2.32
CA THR A 86 1.99 -3.98 3.65
C THR A 86 3.28 -4.39 4.33
N LEU A 87 4.03 -3.42 4.84
CA LEU A 87 5.03 -3.66 5.87
C LEU A 87 4.47 -3.20 7.22
N LEU A 88 4.28 -4.14 8.16
CA LEU A 88 3.93 -3.87 9.55
C LEU A 88 5.16 -3.93 10.43
N VAL A 89 5.39 -2.87 11.21
CA VAL A 89 6.53 -2.78 12.14
C VAL A 89 6.07 -3.07 13.57
N GLU A 90 6.38 -4.28 14.05
CA GLU A 90 6.12 -4.71 15.43
C GLU A 90 7.27 -4.27 16.36
N LEU A 91 6.93 -3.62 17.48
CA LEU A 91 7.90 -3.27 18.53
C LEU A 91 8.07 -4.43 19.52
N LYS A 92 9.31 -4.78 19.87
CA LYS A 92 9.63 -5.89 20.78
C LYS A 92 10.51 -5.44 21.92
N PHE A 93 10.27 -5.94 23.15
CA PHE A 93 11.21 -5.72 24.27
C PHE A 93 12.50 -6.52 24.10
N LEU A 94 12.42 -7.71 23.50
CA LEU A 94 13.57 -8.55 23.24
C LEU A 94 14.60 -7.82 22.34
N ARG A 95 15.87 -8.21 22.51
CA ARG A 95 17.01 -7.68 21.74
C ARG A 95 17.15 -6.15 21.85
N GLY A 96 16.88 -5.61 23.04
CA GLY A 96 17.10 -4.19 23.35
C GLY A 96 16.07 -3.27 22.71
N CYS A 97 14.78 -3.52 22.95
CA CYS A 97 13.70 -2.72 22.35
C CYS A 97 13.72 -2.76 20.80
N SER A 98 14.01 -3.94 20.23
CA SER A 98 14.13 -4.12 18.78
C SER A 98 12.80 -3.98 18.03
N LYS A 99 12.87 -4.04 16.69
CA LYS A 99 11.70 -4.02 15.79
C LYS A 99 11.72 -5.28 14.92
N ALA A 100 10.53 -5.80 14.59
CA ALA A 100 10.35 -6.83 13.57
C ALA A 100 9.47 -6.27 12.44
N GLY A 101 9.87 -6.49 11.19
CA GLY A 101 9.07 -6.15 10.02
C GLY A 101 8.34 -7.39 9.51
N HIS A 102 7.04 -7.27 9.29
CA HIS A 102 6.20 -8.31 8.70
C HIS A 102 5.70 -7.83 7.35
N ILE A 103 5.90 -8.64 6.31
CA ILE A 103 5.39 -8.36 4.97
C ILE A 103 4.08 -9.12 4.82
N GLU A 104 3.00 -8.38 4.61
CA GLU A 104 1.63 -8.89 4.58
C GLU A 104 0.90 -8.36 3.34
N ASP A 105 -0.23 -8.99 3.02
CA ASP A 105 -1.21 -8.52 2.04
C ASP A 105 -0.64 -8.15 0.65
N ILE A 106 0.31 -8.94 0.16
CA ILE A 106 0.92 -8.73 -1.18
C ILE A 106 -0.06 -9.17 -2.27
N VAL A 107 -0.48 -8.23 -3.11
CA VAL A 107 -1.35 -8.51 -4.25
C VAL A 107 -1.04 -7.62 -5.44
N VAL A 108 -1.16 -8.19 -6.63
CA VAL A 108 -1.14 -7.49 -7.92
C VAL A 108 -2.39 -7.88 -8.67
N ASP A 109 -3.09 -6.87 -9.19
CA ASP A 109 -4.27 -7.02 -10.02
C ASP A 109 -3.97 -7.99 -11.18
N ASP A 110 -4.89 -8.93 -11.43
CA ASP A 110 -4.69 -10.02 -12.39
C ASP A 110 -4.30 -9.56 -13.80
N SER A 111 -4.82 -8.40 -14.22
CA SER A 111 -4.60 -7.79 -15.53
C SER A 111 -3.22 -7.12 -15.63
N TYR A 112 -2.50 -7.02 -14.51
CA TYR A 112 -1.17 -6.44 -14.39
C TYR A 112 -0.10 -7.46 -13.95
N ARG A 113 -0.48 -8.73 -13.73
CA ARG A 113 0.47 -9.80 -13.40
C ARG A 113 1.45 -10.04 -14.56
N GLY A 114 2.63 -10.57 -14.24
CA GLY A 114 3.71 -10.80 -15.21
C GLY A 114 4.53 -9.55 -15.58
N LYS A 115 4.11 -8.34 -15.14
CA LYS A 115 4.87 -7.09 -15.29
C LYS A 115 5.97 -6.87 -14.23
N LYS A 116 6.32 -7.91 -13.47
CA LYS A 116 7.29 -7.91 -12.36
C LYS A 116 6.95 -7.00 -11.17
N PHE A 117 5.70 -6.52 -11.06
CA PHE A 117 5.26 -5.67 -9.96
C PHE A 117 5.37 -6.31 -8.57
N GLY A 118 5.28 -7.64 -8.46
CA GLY A 118 5.47 -8.35 -7.18
C GLY A 118 6.92 -8.69 -6.80
N LEU A 119 7.90 -8.35 -7.65
CA LEU A 119 9.34 -8.55 -7.40
C LEU A 119 10.04 -7.28 -6.94
N MET A 120 9.37 -6.14 -7.05
CA MET A 120 9.88 -4.82 -6.74
C MET A 120 9.60 -4.45 -5.28
#